data_AF-A0A4Q0D1P0-F1
#
_entry.id   AF-A0A4Q0D1P0-F1
#
_cell.length_a   1.000
_cell.length_b   1.000
_cell.length_c   1.000
_cell.angle_alpha   90.00
_cell.angle_beta   90.00
_cell.angle_gamma   90.00
#
_symmetry.space_group_name_H-M   'P 1'
#
loop_
_entity.id
_entity.type
_entity.pdbx_description
1 polymer ?
#
loop_
_entity_poly.entity_id
_entity_poly.type
_entity_poly.pdbx_seq_one_letter_code
_entity_poly.pdbx_strand_id
1 'polypeptide(L)'
;MIHQFAKKKFCEVWKEQTGQGMSTATLDRQKAWAKENYPDWALVFLLNGLVDIDEYQEMLKAMSVWKRANPVGRITKGRRRA
;
A
#
# COMPACT_ATOMS: atom_id res chain seq x y z
N MET A 1 0.44 9.74 -19.88
CA MET A 1 -0.10 10.54 -18.75
C MET A 1 0.92 10.51 -17.63
N ILE A 2 0.88 11.46 -16.70
CA ILE A 2 1.67 11.36 -15.46
C ILE A 2 0.80 10.59 -14.47
N HIS A 3 1.19 9.36 -14.12
CA HIS A 3 0.48 8.48 -13.19
C HIS A 3 0.94 8.65 -11.74
N GLN A 4 1.84 9.62 -11.53
CA GLN A 4 2.51 9.88 -10.26
C GLN A 4 1.95 11.13 -9.60
N PHE A 5 1.48 10.98 -8.36
CA PHE A 5 0.82 12.07 -7.65
C PHE A 5 1.42 12.26 -6.26
N ALA A 6 1.54 13.51 -5.82
CA ALA A 6 1.86 13.79 -4.43
C ALA A 6 0.75 13.23 -3.53
N LYS A 7 1.13 12.80 -2.33
CA LYS A 7 0.26 12.08 -1.39
C LYS A 7 -1.19 12.60 -1.25
N LYS A 8 -1.36 13.92 -1.09
CA LYS A 8 -2.69 14.53 -0.99
C LYS A 8 -3.48 14.39 -2.29
N LYS A 9 -2.84 14.72 -3.43
CA LYS A 9 -3.45 14.63 -4.75
C LYS A 9 -3.77 13.18 -5.13
N PHE A 10 -2.90 12.25 -4.75
CA PHE A 10 -3.13 10.82 -4.92
C PHE A 10 -4.43 10.37 -4.25
N CYS A 11 -4.69 10.76 -3.00
CA CYS A 11 -5.94 10.40 -2.31
C CYS A 11 -7.19 10.97 -2.99
N GLU A 12 -7.11 12.17 -3.58
CA GLU A 12 -8.19 12.76 -4.38
C GLU A 12 -8.44 11.95 -5.65
N VAL A 13 -7.40 11.73 -6.45
CA VAL A 13 -7.48 10.97 -7.71
C VAL A 13 -7.95 9.54 -7.45
N TRP A 14 -7.48 8.90 -6.38
CA TRP A 14 -7.91 7.57 -5.98
C TRP A 14 -9.42 7.52 -5.70
N LYS A 15 -9.95 8.52 -5.00
CA LYS A 15 -11.39 8.63 -4.73
C LYS A 15 -12.19 8.83 -6.02
N GLU A 16 -11.70 9.67 -6.93
CA GLU A 16 -12.34 9.91 -8.22
C GLU A 16 -12.39 8.65 -9.09
N GLN A 17 -11.32 7.84 -9.11
CA GLN A 17 -11.26 6.62 -9.91
C GLN A 17 -12.03 5.44 -9.32
N THR A 18 -12.00 5.27 -8.00
CA THR A 18 -12.53 4.06 -7.34
C THR A 18 -13.83 4.28 -6.59
N GLY A 19 -14.25 5.53 -6.41
CA GLY A 19 -15.34 5.92 -5.51
C GLY A 19 -15.01 5.77 -4.02
N GLN A 20 -13.84 5.23 -3.67
CA GLN A 20 -13.43 4.95 -2.29
C GLN A 20 -12.43 5.98 -1.80
N GLY A 21 -12.86 6.82 -0.86
CA GLY A 21 -11.97 7.77 -0.21
C GLY A 21 -10.95 7.08 0.69
N MET A 22 -9.72 7.57 0.66
CA MET A 22 -8.63 7.11 1.52
C MET A 22 -7.99 8.29 2.24
N SER A 23 -7.69 8.13 3.52
CA SER A 23 -6.90 9.10 4.26
C SER A 23 -5.41 8.91 3.99
N THR A 24 -4.62 9.97 4.16
CA THR A 24 -3.16 9.91 4.07
C THR A 24 -2.55 8.97 5.11
N ALA A 25 -3.20 8.78 6.26
CA ALA A 25 -2.78 7.84 7.29
C ALA A 25 -2.97 6.37 6.86
N THR A 26 -4.06 6.06 6.15
CA THR A 26 -4.25 4.72 5.56
C THR A 26 -3.16 4.42 4.54
N LEU A 27 -2.84 5.41 3.70
CA LEU A 27 -1.77 5.30 2.71
C LEU A 27 -0.39 5.04 3.36
N ASP A 28 -0.10 5.68 4.50
CA ASP A 28 1.14 5.41 5.26
C ASP A 28 1.19 3.99 5.82
N ARG A 29 0.07 3.47 6.33
CA ARG A 29 0.00 2.08 6.81
C ARG A 29 0.25 1.09 5.67
N GLN A 30 -0.29 1.37 4.50
CA GLN A 30 -0.07 0.55 3.31
C GLN A 30 1.38 0.65 2.82
N LYS A 31 2.00 1.83 2.90
CA LYS A 31 3.44 2.00 2.65
C LYS A 31 4.30 1.19 3.62
N ALA A 32 3.98 1.20 4.91
CA ALA A 32 4.69 0.39 5.90
C ALA A 32 4.57 -1.10 5.60
N TRP A 33 3.36 -1.58 5.30
CA TRP A 33 3.14 -2.96 4.87
C TRP A 33 3.94 -3.30 3.61
N ALA A 34 3.94 -2.42 2.60
CA ALA A 34 4.63 -2.64 1.34
C ALA A 34 6.14 -2.77 1.53
N LYS A 35 6.74 -1.94 2.38
CA LYS A 35 8.17 -2.04 2.72
C LYS A 35 8.56 -3.40 3.31
N GLU A 36 7.65 -4.05 4.02
CA GLU A 36 7.88 -5.34 4.67
C GLU A 36 7.52 -6.54 3.77
N ASN A 37 6.55 -6.38 2.86
CA ASN A 37 5.90 -7.51 2.17
C ASN A 37 5.89 -7.42 0.64
N TYR A 38 6.28 -6.28 0.06
CA TYR A 38 6.22 -6.04 -1.39
C TYR A 38 7.58 -5.54 -1.90
N PRO A 39 8.37 -6.40 -2.58
CA PRO A 39 9.73 -6.06 -3.03
C PRO A 39 9.81 -4.76 -3.84
N ASP A 40 8.81 -4.52 -4.68
CA ASP A 40 8.76 -3.37 -5.61
C ASP A 40 8.09 -2.13 -4.99
N TRP A 41 8.02 -2.04 -3.66
CA TRP A 41 7.37 -0.91 -2.96
C TRP A 41 7.96 0.45 -3.33
N ALA A 42 9.22 0.50 -3.76
CA ALA A 42 9.90 1.73 -4.18
C ALA A 42 9.42 2.23 -5.55
N LEU A 43 8.83 1.37 -6.39
CA LEU A 43 8.15 1.76 -7.63
C LEU A 43 6.78 2.38 -7.33
N VAL A 44 6.11 1.88 -6.30
CA VAL A 44 4.82 2.40 -5.82
C VAL A 44 5.00 3.74 -5.10
N PHE A 45 5.88 3.79 -4.11
CA PHE A 45 6.13 4.94 -3.25
C PHE A 45 7.50 5.53 -3.53
N LEU A 46 7.53 6.44 -4.50
CA LEU A 46 8.74 7.04 -5.04
C LEU A 46 9.49 7.88 -3.98
N LEU A 47 10.81 7.95 -4.13
CA LEU A 47 11.70 8.65 -3.18
C LEU A 47 11.41 10.15 -3.07
N ASN A 48 10.87 10.76 -4.13
CA ASN A 48 10.44 12.16 -4.16
C ASN A 48 9.09 12.40 -3.43
N GLY A 49 8.50 11.37 -2.81
CA GLY A 49 7.23 11.46 -2.09
C GLY A 49 5.99 11.38 -2.97
N LEU A 50 6.16 11.10 -4.27
CA LEU A 50 5.07 10.77 -5.18
C LEU A 50 4.63 9.30 -5.01
N VAL A 51 3.40 9.02 -5.42
CA VAL A 51 2.83 7.68 -5.47
C VAL A 51 2.38 7.42 -6.89
N ASP A 52 2.84 6.31 -7.47
CA ASP A 52 2.40 5.85 -8.78
C ASP A 52 1.09 5.06 -8.63
N ILE A 53 0.03 5.49 -9.32
CA ILE A 53 -1.30 4.92 -9.16
C ILE A 53 -1.44 3.52 -9.75
N ASP A 54 -0.73 3.23 -10.84
CA ASP A 54 -0.85 1.94 -11.52
C ASP A 54 -0.14 0.87 -10.67
N GLU A 55 1.09 1.15 -10.25
CA GLU A 55 1.85 0.29 -9.35
C GLU A 55 1.15 0.11 -7.99
N TYR A 56 0.49 1.16 -7.50
CA TYR A 56 -0.29 1.07 -6.27
C TYR A 56 -1.48 0.12 -6.40
N GLN A 57 -2.15 0.06 -7.56
CA GLN A 57 -3.21 -0.92 -7.79
C GLN A 57 -2.67 -2.36 -7.78
N GLU A 58 -1.53 -2.62 -8.42
CA GLU A 58 -0.88 -3.93 -8.38
C GLU A 58 -0.48 -4.33 -6.96
N MET A 59 0.10 -3.40 -6.20
CA MET A 59 0.42 -3.61 -4.79
C MET A 59 -0.83 -3.97 -3.96
N LEU A 60 -1.98 -3.33 -4.21
CA LEU A 60 -3.22 -3.67 -3.52
C LEU A 60 -3.74 -5.08 -3.87
N LYS A 61 -3.58 -5.53 -5.12
CA LYS A 61 -3.88 -6.91 -5.50
C LYS A 61 -3.00 -7.89 -4.72
N ALA A 62 -1.69 -7.64 -4.68
CA ALA A 62 -0.76 -8.46 -3.91
C ALA A 62 -1.10 -8.47 -2.40
N MET A 63 -1.46 -7.31 -1.84
CA MET A 63 -1.92 -7.20 -0.44
C MET A 63 -3.19 -8.00 -0.18
N SER A 64 -4.15 -8.01 -1.11
CA SER A 64 -5.37 -8.80 -1.00
C SER A 64 -5.08 -10.30 -0.99
N VAL A 65 -4.20 -10.77 -1.90
CA VAL A 65 -3.73 -12.17 -1.94
C VAL A 65 -3.03 -12.53 -0.62
N TRP A 66 -2.12 -11.67 -0.14
CA TRP A 66 -1.42 -11.88 1.12
C TRP A 66 -2.38 -11.98 2.31
N LYS A 67 -3.40 -11.10 2.39
CA LYS A 67 -4.43 -11.13 3.45
C LYS A 67 -5.29 -12.40 3.37
N ARG A 68 -5.57 -12.90 2.17
CA ARG A 68 -6.32 -14.13 1.96
C ARG A 68 -5.50 -15.37 2.36
N ALA A 69 -4.21 -15.35 2.08
CA ALA A 69 -3.27 -16.40 2.48
C ALA A 69 -2.93 -16.35 4.00
N ASN A 70 -2.97 -15.15 4.59
CA ASN A 70 -2.72 -14.90 6.01
C ASN A 70 -3.95 -14.21 6.65
N PRO A 71 -5.10 -14.90 6.76
CA PRO A 71 -6.25 -14.35 7.44
C PRO A 71 -5.87 -14.14 8.90
N VAL A 72 -5.86 -12.88 9.33
CA VAL A 72 -5.47 -12.51 10.70
C VAL A 72 -6.32 -13.29 11.69
N GLY A 73 -5.69 -14.27 12.33
CA GLY A 73 -6.31 -15.21 13.26
C GLY A 73 -5.43 -16.40 13.68
N ARG A 74 -4.44 -16.82 12.88
CA ARG A 74 -3.45 -17.82 13.32
C ARG A 74 -2.09 -17.54 12.70
N ILE A 75 -1.19 -16.96 13.50
CA ILE A 75 0.24 -17.30 13.64
C ILE A 75 0.81 -16.35 14.71
N THR A 76 0.74 -16.86 15.94
CA THR A 76 1.78 -16.78 16.98
C THR A 76 2.62 -15.49 17.08
N LYS A 77 2.25 -14.61 18.03
CA LYS A 77 3.24 -13.96 18.90
C LYS A 77 3.88 -15.03 19.79
N GLY A 78 4.64 -15.90 19.15
CA GLY A 78 5.47 -16.95 19.72
C GLY A 78 6.87 -16.79 19.15
N ARG A 79 7.55 -15.71 19.53
CA ARG A 79 9.01 -15.64 19.49
C ARG A 79 9.49 -14.68 20.57
N ARG A 80 9.60 -15.22 21.79
CA ARG A 80 10.74 -14.90 22.65
C ARG A 80 12.01 -15.25 21.88
N ARG A 81 12.93 -14.31 21.77
CA ARG A 81 14.39 -14.47 21.61
C ARG A 81 14.98 -13.12 22.03
N ALA A 82 15.92 -13.01 22.94
CA ALA A 82 16.55 -13.92 23.89
C ALA A 82 16.99 -13.05 25.08
#